data_AF-W7UFN0-F1
#
_entry.id   AF-W7UFN0-F1
#
_cell.length_a   1.000
_cell.length_b   1.000
_cell.length_c   1.000
_cell.angle_alpha   90.00
_cell.angle_beta   90.00
_cell.angle_gamma   90.00
#
_symmetry.space_group_name_H-M   'P 1'
#
loop_
_entity.id
_entity.type
_entity.pdbx_description
1 polymer ?
#
loop_
_entity_poly.entity_id
_entity_poly.type
_entity_poly.pdbx_seq_one_letter_code
_entity_poly.pdbx_strand_id
1 'polypeptide(L)'
;MKDNILENALSIIDKNIRLDHKEITRKIYAETNYCDQDYNKFLAVISSGDLTLKDYIRKRRLYLAADELINNPDKSIVDISSEFGYSEQTAFTRAIKREFNKTPTEIRKNQKPVPDVRKILENHLANKSRLDSILDRFESDNLSNTDWDYFETFIHATDEYGFDTSTCCLISELSERLSVPFAHLLERCFDMMIDYNQYSEDYMTEKLDFMEEAGIESEDELKKLCHHYDCKWYELSFGKVQMYRLGIDSPEELTKIWNYYNCKWIMGEPYPITKQMVQDYRKKTK
;
A
#
# COMPACT_ATOMS: atom_id res chain seq x y z
N MET A 1 31.55 -12.58 -15.81
CA MET A 1 31.78 -11.12 -15.75
C MET A 1 30.76 -10.45 -14.83
N LYS A 2 29.48 -10.85 -14.94
CA LYS A 2 28.31 -10.51 -14.08
C LYS A 2 28.53 -10.57 -12.55
N ASP A 3 29.13 -11.65 -12.04
CA ASP A 3 29.46 -11.76 -10.61
C ASP A 3 30.43 -10.66 -10.12
N ASN A 4 31.15 -9.99 -11.02
CA ASN A 4 32.22 -9.06 -10.65
C ASN A 4 31.72 -7.66 -10.25
N ILE A 5 30.60 -7.16 -10.80
CA ILE A 5 30.18 -5.76 -10.57
C ILE A 5 29.54 -5.59 -9.18
N LEU A 6 28.59 -6.46 -8.83
CA LEU A 6 27.98 -6.42 -7.51
C LEU A 6 29.00 -6.82 -6.45
N GLU A 7 29.78 -7.88 -6.65
CA GLU A 7 30.85 -8.26 -5.71
C GLU A 7 31.87 -7.14 -5.51
N ASN A 8 32.26 -6.43 -6.57
CA ASN A 8 33.13 -5.25 -6.45
C ASN A 8 32.47 -4.16 -5.60
N ALA A 9 31.20 -3.85 -5.82
CA ALA A 9 30.47 -2.88 -5.02
C ALA A 9 30.37 -3.29 -3.53
N LEU A 10 30.02 -4.54 -3.26
CA LEU A 10 29.94 -5.08 -1.90
C LEU A 10 31.33 -5.06 -1.23
N SER A 11 32.39 -5.34 -1.98
CA SER A 11 33.79 -5.24 -1.53
C SER A 11 34.19 -3.80 -1.21
N ILE A 12 33.80 -2.82 -2.05
CA ILE A 12 34.02 -1.39 -1.79
C ILE A 12 33.29 -0.97 -0.52
N ILE A 13 32.03 -1.39 -0.35
CA ILE A 13 31.24 -1.11 0.86
C ILE A 13 31.96 -1.65 2.10
N ASP A 14 32.39 -2.92 2.07
CA ASP A 14 33.06 -3.55 3.22
C ASP A 14 34.39 -2.85 3.57
N LYS A 15 35.19 -2.49 2.56
CA LYS A 15 36.47 -1.77 2.76
C LYS A 15 36.27 -0.36 3.32
N ASN A 16 35.15 0.29 2.99
CA ASN A 16 34.89 1.69 3.33
C ASN A 16 33.73 1.85 4.33
N ILE A 17 33.33 0.78 5.04
CA ILE A 17 32.10 0.76 5.85
C ILE A 17 32.05 1.81 6.98
N ARG A 18 33.23 2.29 7.39
CA ARG A 18 33.44 3.32 8.42
C ARG A 18 33.21 4.75 7.92
N LEU A 19 33.19 4.96 6.60
CA LEU A 19 32.92 6.27 5.99
C LEU A 19 31.42 6.60 5.99
N ASP A 20 31.06 7.86 5.74
CA ASP A 20 29.65 8.21 5.54
C ASP A 20 29.09 7.57 4.26
N HIS A 21 27.78 7.35 4.23
CA HIS A 21 27.07 6.81 3.08
C HIS A 21 27.45 7.57 1.80
N LYS A 22 27.46 8.91 1.81
CA LYS A 22 27.80 9.72 0.62
C LYS A 22 29.21 9.50 0.08
N GLU A 23 30.16 9.13 0.94
CA GLU A 23 31.55 8.87 0.52
C GLU A 23 31.69 7.47 -0.05
N ILE A 24 31.02 6.50 0.57
CA ILE A 24 30.95 5.12 0.06
C ILE A 24 30.35 5.14 -1.35
N THR A 25 29.25 5.86 -1.54
CA THR A 25 28.55 5.92 -2.83
C THR A 25 29.36 6.60 -3.92
N ARG A 26 30.06 7.69 -3.60
CA ARG A 26 31.03 8.32 -4.52
C ARG A 26 32.15 7.36 -4.95
N LYS A 27 32.67 6.55 -4.04
CA LYS A 27 33.72 5.56 -4.34
C LYS A 27 33.20 4.44 -5.22
N ILE A 28 31.99 3.94 -4.93
CA ILE A 28 31.30 2.96 -5.77
C ILE A 28 31.18 3.52 -7.19
N TYR A 29 30.63 4.73 -7.34
CA TYR A 29 30.49 5.38 -8.65
C TYR A 29 31.83 5.53 -9.38
N ALA A 30 32.89 5.94 -8.69
CA ALA A 30 34.21 6.11 -9.31
C ALA A 30 34.83 4.79 -9.83
N GLU A 31 34.53 3.66 -9.18
CA GLU A 31 35.12 2.35 -9.54
C GLU A 31 34.22 1.52 -10.47
N THR A 32 32.90 1.66 -10.37
CA THR A 32 31.94 0.83 -11.12
C THR A 32 31.17 1.61 -12.18
N ASN A 33 31.20 2.95 -12.13
CA ASN A 33 30.43 3.86 -12.99
C ASN A 33 28.90 3.74 -12.83
N TYR A 34 28.44 3.13 -11.73
CA TYR A 34 27.02 2.99 -11.37
C TYR A 34 26.69 3.87 -10.17
N CYS A 35 25.53 4.53 -10.20
CA CYS A 35 25.08 5.41 -9.13
C CYS A 35 24.23 4.69 -8.08
N ASP A 36 23.88 5.39 -7.00
CA ASP A 36 23.07 4.83 -5.91
C ASP A 36 21.74 4.26 -6.36
N GLN A 37 21.12 4.91 -7.35
CA GLN A 37 19.85 4.46 -7.89
C GLN A 37 20.02 3.14 -8.66
N ASP A 38 21.11 2.96 -9.40
CA ASP A 38 21.39 1.71 -10.11
C ASP A 38 21.57 0.55 -9.13
N TYR A 39 22.31 0.76 -8.04
CA TYR A 39 22.45 -0.26 -6.99
C TYR A 39 21.17 -0.53 -6.22
N ASN A 40 20.33 0.49 -5.98
CA ASN A 40 19.00 0.28 -5.41
C ASN A 40 18.16 -0.63 -6.30
N LYS A 41 18.20 -0.47 -7.63
CA LYS A 41 17.52 -1.38 -8.57
C LYS A 41 18.04 -2.80 -8.46
N PHE A 42 19.36 -2.99 -8.49
CA PHE A 42 19.98 -4.32 -8.37
C PHE A 42 19.57 -5.00 -7.06
N LEU A 43 19.67 -4.29 -5.93
CA LEU A 43 19.33 -4.82 -4.62
C LEU A 43 17.83 -5.10 -4.50
N ALA A 44 16.96 -4.25 -5.04
CA ALA A 44 15.52 -4.50 -5.06
C ALA A 44 15.17 -5.77 -5.85
N VAL A 45 15.78 -5.99 -7.02
CA VAL A 45 15.57 -7.21 -7.81
C VAL A 45 16.00 -8.47 -7.04
N ILE A 46 17.17 -8.43 -6.39
CA ILE A 46 17.73 -9.59 -5.68
C ILE A 46 16.98 -9.87 -4.36
N SER A 47 16.56 -8.83 -3.68
CA SER A 47 15.88 -8.91 -2.37
C SER A 47 14.35 -8.88 -2.46
N SER A 48 13.78 -8.92 -3.66
CA SER A 48 12.32 -8.78 -3.88
C SER A 48 11.74 -7.47 -3.32
N GLY A 49 12.53 -6.39 -3.35
CA GLY A 49 12.13 -5.04 -2.92
C GLY A 49 12.47 -4.69 -1.47
N ASP A 50 12.94 -5.65 -0.68
CA ASP A 50 13.14 -5.47 0.77
C ASP A 50 14.39 -4.67 1.16
N LEU A 51 15.27 -4.36 0.21
CA LEU A 51 16.59 -3.81 0.49
C LEU A 51 17.03 -2.71 -0.47
N THR A 52 17.27 -1.52 0.10
CA THR A 52 17.98 -0.42 -0.58
C THR A 52 19.50 -0.50 -0.31
N LEU A 53 20.31 0.21 -1.10
CA LEU A 53 21.75 0.37 -0.87
C LEU A 53 22.04 1.00 0.49
N LYS A 54 21.24 2.00 0.88
CA LYS A 54 21.36 2.65 2.18
C LYS A 54 21.06 1.67 3.31
N ASP A 55 20.02 0.85 3.17
CA ASP A 55 19.70 -0.20 4.14
C ASP A 55 20.77 -1.27 4.19
N TYR A 56 21.28 -1.72 3.04
CA TYR A 56 22.36 -2.68 2.97
C TYR A 56 23.61 -2.17 3.71
N ILE A 57 24.06 -0.95 3.43
CA ILE A 57 25.21 -0.34 4.11
C ILE A 57 24.98 -0.27 5.62
N ARG A 58 23.79 0.18 6.05
CA ARG A 58 23.43 0.26 7.48
C ARG A 58 23.47 -1.12 8.15
N LYS A 59 22.86 -2.13 7.53
CA LYS A 59 22.82 -3.51 8.04
C LYS A 59 24.21 -4.13 8.08
N ARG A 60 25.02 -3.93 7.03
CA ARG A 60 26.39 -4.44 6.95
C ARG A 60 27.30 -3.81 8.00
N ARG A 61 27.15 -2.51 8.25
CA ARG A 61 27.84 -1.80 9.34
C ARG A 61 27.52 -2.38 10.72
N LEU A 62 26.23 -2.62 10.99
CA LEU A 62 25.80 -3.23 12.25
C LEU A 62 26.29 -4.67 12.40
N TYR A 63 26.31 -5.44 11.31
CA TYR A 63 26.88 -6.79 11.28
C TYR A 63 28.36 -6.79 11.67
N LEU A 64 29.18 -5.94 11.04
CA LEU A 64 30.61 -5.87 11.35
C LEU A 64 30.88 -5.34 12.78
N ALA A 65 30.05 -4.43 13.28
CA ALA A 65 30.13 -4.00 14.67
C ALA A 65 29.77 -5.13 15.64
N ALA A 66 28.78 -5.97 15.30
CA ALA A 66 28.42 -7.14 16.09
C ALA A 66 29.50 -8.23 16.04
N ASP A 67 30.15 -8.43 14.90
CA ASP A 67 31.30 -9.32 14.76
C ASP A 67 32.47 -8.86 15.63
N GLU A 68 32.77 -7.56 15.63
CA GLU A 68 33.78 -6.95 16.52
C GLU A 68 33.44 -7.18 18.01
N LEU A 69 32.16 -7.08 18.39
CA LEU A 69 31.71 -7.37 19.76
C LEU A 69 31.95 -8.83 20.18
N ILE A 70 31.90 -9.78 19.23
CA ILE A 70 32.09 -11.21 19.47
C ILE A 70 33.58 -11.54 19.53
N ASN A 71 34.35 -11.05 18.56
CA ASN A 71 35.74 -11.43 18.34
C ASN A 71 36.73 -10.64 19.21
N ASN A 72 36.35 -9.43 19.65
CA ASN A 72 37.18 -8.55 20.48
C ASN A 72 36.49 -8.22 21.81
N PRO A 73 36.30 -9.21 22.71
CA PRO A 73 35.51 -9.05 23.93
C PRO A 73 36.08 -8.03 24.92
N ASP A 74 37.39 -7.79 24.87
CA ASP A 74 38.12 -6.84 25.74
C ASP A 74 37.94 -5.37 25.31
N LYS A 75 37.56 -5.13 24.05
CA LYS A 75 37.36 -3.77 23.53
C LYS A 75 36.08 -3.17 24.10
N SER A 76 36.10 -1.90 24.49
CA SER A 76 34.93 -1.29 25.10
C SER A 76 33.79 -1.15 24.07
N ILE A 77 32.54 -1.28 24.53
CA ILE A 77 31.36 -1.12 23.65
C ILE A 77 31.31 0.33 23.11
N VAL A 78 31.82 1.30 23.88
CA VAL A 78 31.90 2.71 23.47
C VAL A 78 32.86 2.86 22.29
N ASP A 79 34.07 2.31 22.37
CA ASP A 79 35.06 2.41 21.29
C ASP A 79 34.54 1.76 20.00
N ILE A 80 33.93 0.58 20.11
CA ILE A 80 33.30 -0.09 18.97
C ILE A 80 32.19 0.80 18.38
N SER A 81 31.32 1.38 19.21
CA SER A 81 30.26 2.25 18.72
C SER A 81 30.79 3.46 17.94
N SER A 82 31.85 4.09 18.44
CA SER A 82 32.48 5.24 17.79
C SER A 82 33.19 4.87 16.48
N GLU A 83 33.87 3.72 16.42
CA GLU A 83 34.51 3.24 15.18
C GLU A 83 33.53 2.96 14.05
N PHE A 84 32.29 2.60 14.39
CA PHE A 84 31.21 2.38 13.44
C PHE A 84 30.28 3.61 13.30
N GLY A 85 30.76 4.80 13.66
CA GLY A 85 30.11 6.07 13.34
C GLY A 85 28.91 6.43 14.22
N TYR A 86 28.79 5.85 15.41
CA TYR A 86 27.81 6.25 16.40
C TYR A 86 28.45 7.21 17.41
N SER A 87 27.88 8.41 17.53
CA SER A 87 28.32 9.41 18.51
C SER A 87 28.01 8.99 19.95
N GLU A 88 26.93 8.22 20.15
CA GLU A 88 26.42 7.81 21.44
C GLU A 88 26.25 6.30 21.53
N GLN A 89 26.75 5.68 22.61
CA GLN A 89 26.61 4.25 22.87
C GLN A 89 25.14 3.82 22.95
N THR A 90 24.26 4.70 23.43
CA THR A 90 22.82 4.43 23.54
C THR A 90 22.15 4.30 22.16
N ALA A 91 22.54 5.13 21.19
CA ALA A 91 22.07 5.05 19.81
C ALA A 91 22.53 3.75 19.15
N PHE A 92 23.80 3.39 19.35
CA PHE A 92 24.35 2.12 18.89
C PHE A 92 23.60 0.91 19.47
N THR A 93 23.37 0.93 20.79
CA THR A 93 22.65 -0.14 21.49
C THR A 93 21.24 -0.35 20.94
N ARG A 94 20.52 0.75 20.65
CA ARG A 94 19.18 0.69 20.04
C ARG A 94 19.24 0.11 18.62
N ALA A 95 20.22 0.52 17.81
CA ALA A 95 20.38 0.04 16.45
C ALA A 95 20.70 -1.47 16.40
N ILE A 96 21.64 -1.92 17.24
CA ILE A 96 21.98 -3.35 17.41
C ILE A 96 20.77 -4.16 17.88
N LYS A 97 20.04 -3.67 18.88
CA LYS A 97 18.83 -4.35 19.38
C LYS A 97 17.75 -4.45 18.32
N ARG A 98 17.57 -3.41 17.50
CA ARG A 98 16.58 -3.41 16.41
C ARG A 98 16.93 -4.40 15.30
N GLU A 99 18.21 -4.54 14.97
CA GLU A 99 18.64 -5.43 13.87
C GLU A 99 18.74 -6.90 14.31
N PHE A 100 19.25 -7.18 15.51
CA PHE A 100 19.56 -8.55 15.96
C PHE A 100 18.69 -9.06 17.10
N ASN A 101 17.72 -8.27 17.58
CA ASN A 101 16.89 -8.56 18.75
C ASN A 101 17.69 -8.89 20.02
N LYS A 102 18.92 -8.38 20.12
CA LYS A 102 19.86 -8.58 21.23
C LYS A 102 20.63 -7.30 21.51
N THR A 103 21.02 -7.08 22.76
CA THR A 103 21.90 -5.98 23.17
C THR A 103 23.37 -6.28 22.84
N PRO A 104 24.24 -5.25 22.73
CA PRO A 104 25.68 -5.45 22.53
C PRO A 104 26.31 -6.40 23.56
N THR A 105 25.91 -6.28 24.84
CA THR A 105 26.39 -7.14 25.93
C THR A 105 25.95 -8.59 25.77
N GLU A 106 24.70 -8.83 25.35
CA GLU A 106 24.20 -10.18 25.07
C GLU A 106 24.89 -10.82 23.86
N ILE A 107 25.15 -10.04 22.80
CA ILE A 107 25.91 -10.51 21.63
C ILE A 107 27.32 -10.95 22.06
N ARG A 108 28.02 -10.09 22.81
CA ARG A 108 29.36 -10.39 23.35
C ARG A 108 29.38 -11.63 24.23
N LYS A 109 28.41 -11.78 25.13
CA LYS A 109 28.36 -12.90 26.08
C LYS A 109 28.04 -14.24 25.41
N ASN A 110 27.17 -14.21 24.39
CA ASN A 110 26.72 -15.44 23.74
C ASN A 110 27.74 -16.02 22.75
N GLN A 111 28.67 -15.19 22.23
CA GLN A 111 29.71 -15.57 21.26
C GLN A 111 29.20 -16.39 20.06
N LYS A 112 27.93 -16.18 19.67
CA LYS A 112 27.33 -16.82 18.50
C LYS A 112 27.31 -15.83 17.33
N PRO A 113 27.63 -16.28 16.11
CA PRO A 113 27.51 -15.45 14.92
C PRO A 113 26.10 -14.87 14.79
N VAL A 114 26.03 -13.59 14.42
CA VAL A 114 24.77 -12.93 14.06
C VAL A 114 24.47 -13.14 12.56
N PRO A 115 23.21 -12.99 12.11
CA PRO A 115 22.87 -13.10 10.69
C PRO A 115 23.67 -12.11 9.84
N ASP A 116 24.28 -12.60 8.76
CA ASP A 116 25.03 -11.79 7.81
C ASP A 116 24.16 -11.42 6.59
N VAL A 117 23.86 -10.13 6.46
CA VAL A 117 23.10 -9.59 5.31
C VAL A 117 23.78 -9.88 3.97
N ARG A 118 25.12 -9.94 3.92
CA ARG A 118 25.86 -10.26 2.71
C ARG A 118 25.64 -11.72 2.29
N LYS A 119 25.72 -12.67 3.22
CA LYS A 119 25.43 -14.08 2.94
C LYS A 119 23.99 -14.32 2.51
N ILE A 120 23.05 -13.57 3.10
CA ILE A 120 21.65 -13.62 2.68
C ILE A 120 21.56 -13.19 1.21
N LEU A 121 22.16 -12.06 0.84
CA LEU A 121 22.21 -11.57 -0.53
C LEU A 121 22.89 -12.57 -1.49
N GLU A 122 24.03 -13.14 -1.11
CA GLU A 122 24.76 -14.17 -1.86
C GLU A 122 23.92 -15.43 -2.08
N ASN A 123 23.12 -15.86 -1.09
CA ASN A 123 22.19 -16.98 -1.25
C ASN A 123 21.06 -16.67 -2.23
N HIS A 124 20.57 -15.42 -2.25
CA HIS A 124 19.60 -14.98 -3.27
C HIS A 124 20.23 -15.01 -4.66
N LEU A 125 21.49 -14.59 -4.79
CA LEU A 125 22.25 -14.62 -6.06
C LEU A 125 22.51 -16.06 -6.55
N ALA A 126 22.80 -16.99 -5.65
CA ALA A 126 23.07 -18.39 -5.99
C ALA A 126 21.84 -19.14 -6.55
N ASN A 127 20.62 -18.65 -6.30
CA ASN A 127 19.37 -19.18 -6.88
C ASN A 127 19.16 -18.63 -8.31
N LYS A 128 20.11 -19.00 -9.18
CA LYS A 128 20.45 -18.39 -10.49
C LYS A 128 19.36 -18.31 -11.58
N SER A 129 18.27 -19.07 -11.52
CA SER A 129 17.35 -19.21 -12.67
C SER A 129 16.61 -17.92 -13.06
N ARG A 130 16.39 -17.01 -12.11
CA ARG A 130 15.65 -15.74 -12.32
C ARG A 130 16.57 -14.54 -12.53
N LEU A 131 17.82 -14.64 -12.08
CA LEU A 131 18.83 -13.57 -12.24
C LEU A 131 19.53 -13.66 -13.59
N ASP A 132 19.81 -14.86 -14.10
CA ASP A 132 20.46 -15.02 -15.40
C ASP A 132 19.61 -14.43 -16.53
N SER A 133 18.28 -14.58 -16.50
CA SER A 133 17.37 -14.02 -17.50
C SER A 133 17.19 -12.50 -17.44
N ILE A 134 17.43 -11.90 -16.27
CA ILE A 134 17.40 -10.45 -16.08
C ILE A 134 18.75 -9.86 -16.51
N LEU A 135 19.85 -10.49 -16.11
CA LEU A 135 21.21 -10.06 -16.46
C LEU A 135 21.56 -10.32 -17.93
N ASP A 136 20.99 -11.35 -18.56
CA ASP A 136 21.09 -11.57 -20.01
C ASP A 136 20.36 -10.45 -20.79
N ARG A 137 19.19 -9.99 -20.32
CA ARG A 137 18.49 -8.82 -20.89
C ARG A 137 19.32 -7.53 -20.75
N PHE A 138 19.98 -7.33 -19.62
CA PHE A 138 20.85 -6.17 -19.41
C PHE A 138 22.14 -6.16 -20.26
N GLU A 139 22.62 -7.32 -20.71
CA GLU A 139 23.84 -7.43 -21.52
C GLU A 139 23.57 -7.54 -23.03
N SER A 140 22.43 -8.10 -23.45
CA SER A 140 22.10 -8.31 -24.87
C SER A 140 21.71 -7.03 -25.59
N ASP A 141 21.20 -6.05 -24.85
CA ASP A 141 20.76 -4.79 -25.42
C ASP A 141 21.79 -3.69 -25.09
N ASN A 142 22.27 -3.00 -26.13
CA ASN A 142 22.78 -1.64 -26.01
C ASN A 142 21.62 -0.73 -25.54
N LEU A 143 21.21 -0.85 -24.27
CA LEU A 143 20.20 0.01 -23.64
C LEU A 143 20.85 1.33 -23.24
N SER A 144 21.32 2.04 -24.27
CA SER A 144 21.32 3.50 -24.22
C SER A 144 19.86 3.96 -24.29
N ASN A 145 19.38 4.57 -23.21
CA ASN A 145 18.27 5.53 -23.12
C ASN A 145 16.78 5.13 -22.91
N THR A 146 16.35 3.89 -22.65
CA THR A 146 14.91 3.64 -22.37
C THR A 146 14.58 2.51 -21.37
N ASP A 147 15.46 2.22 -20.41
CA ASP A 147 15.18 1.28 -19.30
C ASP A 147 14.82 1.97 -17.97
N TRP A 148 14.93 3.31 -17.95
CA TRP A 148 14.54 4.12 -16.80
C TRP A 148 13.03 4.19 -16.63
N ASP A 149 12.28 4.31 -17.73
CA ASP A 149 10.81 4.38 -17.69
C ASP A 149 10.20 3.16 -17.02
N TYR A 150 10.71 1.94 -17.28
CA TYR A 150 10.15 0.74 -16.66
C TYR A 150 10.32 0.74 -15.13
N PHE A 151 11.51 1.11 -14.65
CA PHE A 151 11.82 1.15 -13.22
C PHE A 151 11.19 2.35 -12.52
N GLU A 152 11.17 3.54 -13.14
CA GLU A 152 10.43 4.70 -12.62
C GLU A 152 8.94 4.40 -12.55
N THR A 153 8.37 3.75 -13.57
CA THR A 153 6.95 3.36 -13.55
C THR A 153 6.65 2.37 -12.44
N PHE A 154 7.57 1.44 -12.15
CA PHE A 154 7.40 0.50 -11.04
C PHE A 154 7.46 1.20 -9.67
N ILE A 155 8.36 2.16 -9.49
CA ILE A 155 8.48 2.95 -8.25
C ILE A 155 7.27 3.89 -8.09
N HIS A 156 6.84 4.56 -9.16
CA HIS A 156 5.62 5.37 -9.19
C HIS A 156 4.39 4.53 -8.83
N ALA A 157 4.30 3.29 -9.31
CA ALA A 157 3.20 2.39 -8.98
C ALA A 157 3.05 2.16 -7.46
N THR A 158 4.17 1.96 -6.77
CA THR A 158 4.18 1.63 -5.34
C THR A 158 4.06 2.87 -4.46
N ASP A 159 4.71 3.97 -4.87
CA ASP A 159 4.85 5.16 -4.04
C ASP A 159 3.75 6.19 -4.29
N GLU A 160 3.26 6.32 -5.53
CA GLU A 160 2.25 7.31 -5.91
C GLU A 160 0.87 6.71 -6.18
N TYR A 161 0.80 5.56 -6.86
CA TYR A 161 -0.48 4.89 -7.15
C TYR A 161 -0.97 3.99 -6.02
N GLY A 162 -0.10 3.72 -5.03
CA GLY A 162 -0.44 2.95 -3.82
C GLY A 162 -0.65 1.46 -4.07
N PHE A 163 -0.18 0.92 -5.20
CA PHE A 163 -0.22 -0.52 -5.44
C PHE A 163 0.77 -1.24 -4.54
N ASP A 164 0.36 -2.38 -3.97
CA ASP A 164 1.30 -3.25 -3.30
C ASP A 164 2.22 -3.95 -4.33
N THR A 165 3.39 -4.38 -3.85
CA THR A 165 4.41 -5.03 -4.69
C THR A 165 3.88 -6.27 -5.39
N SER A 166 2.98 -7.02 -4.76
CA SER A 166 2.40 -8.23 -5.33
C SER A 166 1.52 -7.92 -6.55
N THR A 167 0.76 -6.84 -6.48
CA THR A 167 -0.08 -6.32 -7.55
C THR A 167 0.77 -5.82 -8.72
N CYS A 168 1.84 -5.06 -8.45
CA CYS A 168 2.79 -4.63 -9.49
C CYS A 168 3.46 -5.81 -10.20
N CYS A 169 3.85 -6.86 -9.47
CA CYS A 169 4.41 -8.07 -10.06
C CYS A 169 3.40 -8.82 -10.95
N LEU A 170 2.13 -8.89 -10.55
CA LEU A 170 1.08 -9.51 -11.37
C LEU A 170 0.80 -8.72 -12.65
N ILE A 171 0.76 -7.38 -12.56
CA ILE A 171 0.60 -6.50 -13.72
C ILE A 171 1.81 -6.66 -14.66
N SER A 172 3.02 -6.77 -14.12
CA SER A 172 4.24 -7.05 -14.89
C SER A 172 4.16 -8.39 -15.63
N GLU A 173 3.76 -9.47 -14.95
CA GLU A 173 3.59 -10.78 -15.58
C GLU A 173 2.50 -10.77 -16.67
N LEU A 174 1.40 -10.05 -16.44
CA LEU A 174 0.34 -9.83 -17.42
C LEU A 174 0.83 -9.03 -18.63
N SER A 175 1.62 -7.98 -18.41
CA SER A 175 2.24 -7.16 -19.45
C SER A 175 3.12 -8.02 -20.36
N GLU A 176 3.96 -8.90 -19.78
CA GLU A 176 4.79 -9.83 -20.54
C GLU A 176 3.95 -10.84 -21.33
N ARG A 177 2.90 -11.42 -20.71
CA ARG A 177 2.03 -12.41 -21.37
C ARG A 177 1.20 -11.83 -22.51
N LEU A 178 0.79 -10.57 -22.40
CA LEU A 178 -0.04 -9.88 -23.38
C LEU A 178 0.80 -9.12 -24.42
N SER A 179 2.13 -9.07 -24.26
CA SER A 179 3.02 -8.24 -25.06
C SER A 179 2.60 -6.77 -25.10
N VAL A 180 2.08 -6.26 -23.97
CA VAL A 180 1.66 -4.86 -23.79
C VAL A 180 2.69 -4.16 -22.90
N PRO A 181 3.10 -2.91 -23.18
CA PRO A 181 4.04 -2.18 -22.32
C PRO A 181 3.54 -2.08 -20.87
N PHE A 182 4.41 -2.41 -19.91
CA PHE A 182 4.07 -2.45 -18.49
C PHE A 182 3.50 -1.12 -17.98
N ALA A 183 4.11 0.00 -18.36
CA ALA A 183 3.64 1.32 -17.98
C ALA A 183 2.21 1.59 -18.44
N HIS A 184 1.89 1.21 -19.69
CA HIS A 184 0.55 1.37 -20.23
C HIS A 184 -0.48 0.51 -19.48
N LEU A 185 -0.12 -0.73 -19.17
CA LEU A 185 -1.02 -1.63 -18.43
C LEU A 185 -1.23 -1.16 -16.99
N LEU A 186 -0.17 -0.65 -16.35
CA LEU A 186 -0.22 -0.10 -15.00
C LEU A 186 -1.12 1.14 -14.93
N GLU A 187 -0.96 2.10 -15.84
CA GLU A 187 -1.84 3.28 -15.92
C GLU A 187 -3.30 2.88 -16.07
N ARG A 188 -3.61 1.88 -16.92
CA ARG A 188 -4.98 1.38 -17.08
C ARG A 188 -5.52 0.71 -15.82
N CYS A 189 -4.70 -0.02 -15.08
CA CYS A 189 -5.10 -0.58 -13.79
C CYS A 189 -5.33 0.52 -12.73
N PHE A 190 -4.54 1.60 -12.78
CA PHE A 190 -4.72 2.76 -11.90
C PHE A 190 -5.99 3.54 -12.23
N ASP A 191 -6.23 3.84 -13.50
CA ASP A 191 -7.47 4.46 -13.99
C ASP A 191 -8.68 3.64 -13.51
N MET A 192 -8.66 2.31 -13.70
CA MET A 192 -9.73 1.43 -13.21
C MET A 192 -9.91 1.48 -11.69
N MET A 193 -8.82 1.60 -10.92
CA MET A 193 -8.87 1.71 -9.46
C MET A 193 -9.45 3.06 -9.03
N ILE A 194 -9.05 4.15 -9.69
CA ILE A 194 -9.64 5.48 -9.50
C ILE A 194 -11.12 5.44 -9.86
N ASP A 195 -11.50 4.92 -11.02
CA ASP A 195 -12.88 4.85 -11.47
C ASP A 195 -13.73 4.03 -10.49
N TYR A 196 -13.19 2.93 -9.94
CA TYR A 196 -13.88 2.15 -8.92
C TYR A 196 -14.06 2.94 -7.61
N ASN A 197 -13.04 3.69 -7.18
CA ASN A 197 -13.08 4.50 -5.97
C ASN A 197 -13.95 5.75 -6.13
N GLN A 198 -13.89 6.43 -7.29
CA GLN A 198 -14.78 7.52 -7.67
C GLN A 198 -16.22 7.03 -7.79
N TYR A 199 -16.46 5.89 -8.42
CA TYR A 199 -17.78 5.27 -8.43
C TYR A 199 -18.26 4.94 -7.01
N SER A 200 -17.37 4.53 -6.10
CA SER A 200 -17.71 4.33 -4.69
C SER A 200 -17.99 5.64 -3.95
N GLU A 201 -17.24 6.71 -4.19
CA GLU A 201 -17.45 8.04 -3.58
C GLU A 201 -18.68 8.74 -4.16
N ASP A 202 -18.88 8.70 -5.47
CA ASP A 202 -20.07 9.21 -6.16
C ASP A 202 -21.30 8.40 -5.76
N TYR A 203 -21.21 7.07 -5.66
CA TYR A 203 -22.31 6.25 -5.14
C TYR A 203 -22.66 6.60 -3.69
N MET A 204 -21.66 6.90 -2.86
CA MET A 204 -21.90 7.35 -1.49
C MET A 204 -22.47 8.77 -1.45
N THR A 205 -22.05 9.65 -2.35
CA THR A 205 -22.55 11.03 -2.49
C THR A 205 -23.99 11.03 -2.99
N GLU A 206 -24.29 10.35 -4.10
CA GLU A 206 -25.65 10.16 -4.64
C GLU A 206 -26.61 9.55 -3.60
N LYS A 207 -26.12 8.58 -2.81
CA LYS A 207 -26.91 7.98 -1.74
C LYS A 207 -27.19 8.98 -0.61
N LEU A 208 -26.21 9.81 -0.23
CA LEU A 208 -26.38 10.83 0.80
C LEU A 208 -27.30 11.96 0.32
N ASP A 209 -27.14 12.43 -0.92
CA ASP A 209 -27.99 13.44 -1.55
C ASP A 209 -29.44 12.93 -1.65
N PHE A 210 -29.64 11.68 -2.08
CA PHE A 210 -30.95 11.04 -2.07
C PHE A 210 -31.55 10.98 -0.65
N MET A 211 -30.75 10.61 0.34
CA MET A 211 -31.20 10.57 1.74
C MET A 211 -31.62 11.96 2.22
N GLU A 212 -30.89 13.01 1.86
CA GLU A 212 -31.23 14.40 2.18
C GLU A 212 -32.53 14.86 1.49
N GLU A 213 -32.66 14.65 0.18
CA GLU A 213 -33.86 15.00 -0.60
C GLU A 213 -35.12 14.26 -0.12
N ALA A 214 -34.98 12.97 0.21
CA ALA A 214 -36.05 12.17 0.77
C ALA A 214 -36.31 12.47 2.27
N GLY A 215 -35.44 13.28 2.89
CA GLY A 215 -35.47 13.64 4.30
C GLY A 215 -35.24 12.45 5.24
N ILE A 216 -34.46 11.45 4.83
CA ILE A 216 -34.09 10.24 5.57
C ILE A 216 -32.92 10.57 6.50
N GLU A 217 -33.13 10.47 7.80
CA GLU A 217 -32.19 10.98 8.81
C GLU A 217 -31.08 9.97 9.15
N SER A 218 -31.22 8.70 8.78
CA SER A 218 -30.25 7.65 9.11
C SER A 218 -30.21 6.50 8.10
N GLU A 219 -29.03 5.88 7.96
CA GLU A 219 -28.89 4.67 7.15
C GLU A 219 -29.73 3.49 7.66
N ASP A 220 -30.02 3.45 8.96
CA ASP A 220 -30.87 2.42 9.56
C ASP A 220 -32.33 2.56 9.09
N GLU A 221 -32.84 3.80 8.99
CA GLU A 221 -34.15 4.09 8.38
C GLU A 221 -34.16 3.67 6.89
N LEU A 222 -33.10 4.00 6.15
CA LEU A 222 -32.97 3.60 4.74
C LEU A 222 -33.00 2.07 4.58
N LYS A 223 -32.25 1.32 5.39
CA LYS A 223 -32.24 -0.14 5.37
C LYS A 223 -33.61 -0.73 5.67
N LYS A 224 -34.34 -0.16 6.64
CA LYS A 224 -35.71 -0.56 6.98
C LYS A 224 -36.68 -0.32 5.82
N LEU A 225 -36.57 0.81 5.15
CA LEU A 225 -37.37 1.16 3.96
C LEU A 225 -37.09 0.20 2.80
N CYS A 226 -35.82 -0.04 2.46
CA CYS A 226 -35.41 -0.98 1.42
C CYS A 226 -35.92 -2.39 1.71
N HIS A 227 -35.82 -2.84 2.96
CA HIS A 227 -36.32 -4.15 3.37
C HIS A 227 -37.86 -4.23 3.31
N HIS A 228 -38.57 -3.18 3.73
CA HIS A 228 -40.03 -3.13 3.70
C HIS A 228 -40.59 -3.20 2.27
N TYR A 229 -39.93 -2.56 1.31
CA TYR A 229 -40.36 -2.54 -0.10
C TYR A 229 -39.65 -3.57 -0.98
N ASP A 230 -38.79 -4.43 -0.41
CA ASP A 230 -37.93 -5.39 -1.11
C ASP A 230 -37.23 -4.77 -2.34
N CYS A 231 -36.59 -3.63 -2.12
CA CYS A 231 -35.99 -2.84 -3.19
C CYS A 231 -34.61 -2.32 -2.81
N LYS A 232 -33.83 -1.91 -3.81
CA LYS A 232 -32.59 -1.17 -3.56
C LYS A 232 -32.90 0.30 -3.25
N TRP A 233 -31.95 1.02 -2.65
CA TRP A 233 -32.19 2.39 -2.21
C TRP A 233 -32.53 3.34 -3.37
N TYR A 234 -31.91 3.15 -4.53
CA TYR A 234 -32.16 3.94 -5.75
C TYR A 234 -33.52 3.62 -6.42
N GLU A 235 -34.28 2.64 -5.92
CA GLU A 235 -35.63 2.28 -6.39
C GLU A 235 -36.74 2.82 -5.47
N LEU A 236 -36.35 3.46 -4.36
CA LEU A 236 -37.26 4.15 -3.45
C LEU A 236 -37.68 5.50 -4.06
N SER A 237 -38.97 5.81 -3.96
CA SER A 237 -39.49 7.12 -4.31
C SER A 237 -39.87 7.90 -3.07
N PHE A 238 -39.83 9.23 -3.14
CA PHE A 238 -40.32 10.11 -2.06
C PHE A 238 -41.71 9.69 -1.55
N GLY A 239 -42.62 9.32 -2.45
CA GLY A 239 -43.95 8.84 -2.08
C GLY A 239 -43.94 7.59 -1.19
N LYS A 240 -43.09 6.60 -1.51
CA LYS A 240 -42.91 5.39 -0.68
C LYS A 240 -42.39 5.73 0.71
N VAL A 241 -41.41 6.65 0.80
CA VAL A 241 -40.86 7.12 2.08
C VAL A 241 -41.95 7.77 2.95
N GLN A 242 -42.77 8.64 2.35
CA GLN A 242 -43.88 9.29 3.07
C GLN A 242 -44.95 8.30 3.51
N MET A 243 -45.33 7.34 2.66
CA MET A 243 -46.30 6.30 3.01
C MET A 243 -45.83 5.45 4.21
N TYR A 244 -44.56 5.02 4.20
CA TYR A 244 -43.98 4.28 5.31
C TYR A 244 -44.01 5.08 6.61
N ARG A 245 -43.62 6.37 6.57
CA ARG A 245 -43.68 7.26 7.74
C ARG A 245 -45.08 7.45 8.26
N LEU A 246 -46.08 7.52 7.40
CA LEU A 246 -47.50 7.61 7.75
C LEU A 246 -48.07 6.27 8.26
N GLY A 247 -47.32 5.17 8.13
CA GLY A 247 -47.74 3.83 8.50
C GLY A 247 -48.80 3.25 7.56
N ILE A 248 -48.75 3.62 6.28
CA ILE A 248 -49.65 3.15 5.23
C ILE A 248 -48.97 1.98 4.50
N ASP A 249 -49.64 0.84 4.42
CA ASP A 249 -49.03 -0.42 4.01
C ASP A 249 -49.08 -0.65 2.49
N SER A 250 -49.97 0.04 1.76
CA SER A 250 -50.06 -0.08 0.30
C SER A 250 -50.63 1.16 -0.41
N PRO A 251 -50.35 1.35 -1.72
CA PRO A 251 -50.92 2.44 -2.52
C PRO A 251 -52.46 2.42 -2.60
N GLU A 252 -53.06 1.23 -2.52
CA GLU A 252 -54.50 1.06 -2.48
C GLU A 252 -55.10 1.57 -1.16
N GLU A 253 -54.43 1.32 -0.03
CA GLU A 253 -54.84 1.86 1.28
C GLU A 253 -54.78 3.39 1.26
N LEU A 254 -53.70 3.95 0.72
CA LEU A 254 -53.54 5.38 0.51
C LEU A 254 -54.71 5.98 -0.28
N THR A 255 -55.08 5.36 -1.41
CA THR A 255 -56.17 5.84 -2.27
C THR A 255 -57.52 5.80 -1.55
N LYS A 256 -57.77 4.77 -0.71
CA LYS A 256 -58.99 4.70 0.10
C LYS A 256 -59.06 5.82 1.13
N ILE A 257 -57.96 6.08 1.84
CA ILE A 257 -57.88 7.18 2.83
C ILE A 257 -58.05 8.53 2.13
N TRP A 258 -57.41 8.71 0.97
CA TRP A 258 -57.51 9.92 0.16
C TRP A 258 -58.96 10.24 -0.22
N ASN A 259 -59.68 9.23 -0.71
CA ASN A 259 -61.09 9.36 -1.09
C ASN A 259 -62.00 9.59 0.13
N TYR A 260 -61.72 8.93 1.26
CA TYR A 260 -62.50 9.08 2.49
C TYR A 260 -62.51 10.51 3.02
N TYR A 261 -61.36 11.19 2.97
CA TYR A 261 -61.23 12.58 3.43
C TYR A 261 -61.38 13.63 2.33
N ASN A 262 -61.63 13.22 1.09
CA ASN A 262 -61.73 14.11 -0.07
C ASN A 262 -60.52 15.04 -0.22
N CYS A 263 -59.31 14.48 -0.03
CA CYS A 263 -58.07 15.23 -0.07
C CYS A 263 -57.85 15.86 -1.47
N LYS A 264 -57.26 17.06 -1.51
CA LYS A 264 -56.84 17.74 -2.74
C LYS A 264 -55.34 17.98 -2.70
N TRP A 265 -54.67 17.76 -3.84
CA TRP A 265 -53.26 18.11 -3.99
C TRP A 265 -53.10 19.63 -3.98
N ILE A 266 -52.20 20.12 -3.13
CA ILE A 266 -51.79 21.53 -3.08
C ILE A 266 -50.31 21.56 -3.42
N MET A 267 -49.93 22.33 -4.44
CA MET A 267 -48.51 22.46 -4.80
C MET A 267 -47.73 23.11 -3.66
N GLY A 268 -46.64 22.46 -3.24
CA GLY A 268 -45.72 22.99 -2.23
C GLY A 268 -46.02 22.65 -0.77
N GLU A 269 -47.10 21.92 -0.48
CA GLU A 269 -47.38 21.44 0.89
C GLU A 269 -46.98 19.97 1.08
N PRO A 270 -46.52 19.58 2.29
CA PRO A 270 -46.29 18.18 2.61
C PRO A 270 -47.58 17.38 2.44
N TYR A 271 -47.42 16.10 2.11
CA TYR A 271 -48.48 15.13 1.84
C TYR A 271 -49.77 15.37 2.67
N PRO A 272 -50.96 15.58 2.05
CA PRO A 272 -52.15 16.09 2.77
C PRO A 272 -52.81 15.07 3.72
N ILE A 273 -52.23 13.87 3.84
CA ILE A 273 -52.70 12.82 4.74
C ILE A 273 -51.78 12.77 5.95
N THR A 274 -52.35 12.86 7.15
CA THR A 274 -51.61 12.82 8.42
C THR A 274 -51.71 11.45 9.10
N LYS A 275 -50.76 11.11 9.99
CA LYS A 275 -50.82 9.89 10.83
C LYS A 275 -52.16 9.75 11.58
N GLN A 276 -52.70 10.87 12.06
CA GLN A 276 -53.98 10.90 12.76
C GLN A 276 -55.14 10.48 11.85
N MET A 277 -55.15 10.93 10.59
CA MET A 277 -56.15 10.55 9.60
C MET A 277 -56.07 9.06 9.26
N VAL A 278 -54.86 8.49 9.15
CA VAL A 278 -54.64 7.06 8.93
C VAL A 278 -55.20 6.23 10.10
N GLN A 279 -54.86 6.63 11.34
CA GLN A 279 -55.36 5.95 12.53
C GLN A 279 -56.88 6.06 12.71
N ASP A 280 -57.46 7.24 12.46
CA ASP A 280 -58.91 7.48 12.53
C ASP A 280 -59.66 6.69 11.46
N TYR A 281 -59.13 6.67 10.23
CA TYR A 281 -59.68 5.84 9.14
C TYR A 281 -59.68 4.36 9.53
N ARG A 282 -58.53 3.81 9.96
CA ARG A 282 -58.41 2.40 10.40
C ARG A 282 -59.34 2.04 11.57
N LYS A 283 -59.68 3.01 12.44
CA LYS A 283 -60.66 2.80 13.53
C LYS A 283 -62.11 2.83 13.04
N LYS A 284 -62.42 3.60 12.01
CA LYS A 284 -63.78 3.78 11.48
C LYS A 284 -64.14 2.81 10.36
N THR A 285 -63.15 2.18 9.73
CA THR A 285 -63.35 1.21 8.62
C THR A 285 -62.91 -0.22 8.95
N LYS A 286 -62.52 -0.50 10.21
CA LYS A 286 -62.49 -1.85 10.77
C LYS A 286 -63.85 -2.18 11.37
#